data_AF-A0AAW6U6J9-F1
#
_entry.id   AF-A0AAW6U6J9-F1
#
_cell.length_a   1.000
_cell.length_b   1.000
_cell.length_c   1.000
_cell.angle_alpha   90.00
_cell.angle_beta   90.00
_cell.angle_gamma   90.00
#
_symmetry.space_group_name_H-M   'P 1'
#
loop_
_entity.id
_entity.type
_entity.pdbx_description
1 polymer ?
#
loop_
_entity_poly.entity_id
_entity_poly.type
_entity_poly.pdbx_seq_one_letter_code
_entity_poly.pdbx_strand_id
1 'polypeptide(L)'
;PMRFAIPKGTEPGPYQLTAKVVFSTGQTQEDTFTIHVLPQKPSVRDLTGIAVFDPEGQTTQLLESMGLFCRRVDVTADLDPYEVLIVGKAALTADGAAPDIGRVRDGLKVVVFEQTPDVLEKRFGFRIAEYGLRNVFPRVPDHPILAGLRPEHLRDWRGEATIVPPRLTYERSARFNNAPTVTWCGIPVTRAWRCGNQGSVASVLIEKPACGDFLPIVDGGFSLQYSPLIEYREGNGMVLFCQLDVTGRSETEPAARNLVANLLEYVTTWKPRPQREAFYAGAPAGREHLEAAGFPLRSYDGGAIPADSVLVVGPDSQTLAARKNAIDAFLMSGGRVLALGLTQKDVDAVLSARVLMRQAEHINAFFDPPTIDSLLIGVGPADVHNRDPRTLPLVTEGADVVDNGVLAVASGAEIVFCQLVPWQFEYGDNFGLKRTFRRTSFLVTRLLANLGVQGSTPLLTRFANPPEENEPGRWLHGFYLDEPEEWDDPYRFFRW
;
A
#
# COMPACT_ATOMS: atom_id res chain seq x y z
N PRO A 1 30.86 -14.71 -18.14
CA PRO A 1 30.40 -14.67 -16.73
C PRO A 1 31.09 -15.72 -15.86
N MET A 2 31.59 -15.32 -14.68
CA MET A 2 32.08 -16.25 -13.66
C MET A 2 30.90 -16.91 -12.94
N ARG A 3 31.01 -18.19 -12.58
CA ARG A 3 30.00 -18.93 -11.82
C ARG A 3 30.66 -19.62 -10.63
N PHE A 4 30.02 -19.52 -9.47
CA PHE A 4 30.47 -20.16 -8.24
C PHE A 4 29.31 -20.99 -7.68
N ALA A 5 29.61 -22.18 -7.16
CA ALA A 5 28.65 -22.96 -6.39
C ALA A 5 28.79 -22.58 -4.92
N ILE A 6 27.69 -22.20 -4.27
CA ILE A 6 27.66 -22.00 -2.83
C ILE A 6 27.77 -23.39 -2.18
N PRO A 7 28.76 -23.64 -1.30
CA PRO A 7 28.92 -24.94 -0.64
C PRO A 7 27.64 -25.37 0.08
N LYS A 8 27.33 -26.67 0.05
CA LYS A 8 26.21 -27.22 0.83
C LYS A 8 26.45 -26.96 2.32
N GLY A 9 25.40 -26.50 3.02
CA GLY A 9 25.49 -26.16 4.44
C GLY A 9 26.12 -24.80 4.75
N THR A 10 26.30 -23.94 3.74
CA THR A 10 26.66 -22.52 3.99
C THR A 10 25.55 -21.88 4.81
N GLU A 11 25.92 -21.32 5.97
CA GLU A 11 25.01 -20.61 6.85
C GLU A 11 24.38 -19.39 6.16
N PRO A 12 23.15 -19.01 6.51
CA PRO A 12 22.57 -17.77 6.02
C PRO A 12 23.36 -16.55 6.50
N GLY A 13 23.58 -15.58 5.62
CA GLY A 13 24.33 -14.38 5.97
C GLY A 13 24.90 -13.63 4.77
N PRO A 14 25.51 -12.45 5.02
CA PRO A 14 26.30 -11.75 4.02
C PRO A 14 27.67 -12.43 3.83
N TYR A 15 28.08 -12.59 2.58
CA TYR A 15 29.39 -13.08 2.18
C TYR A 15 30.01 -12.12 1.17
N GLN A 16 31.31 -11.90 1.27
CA GLN A 16 32.03 -11.04 0.33
C GLN A 16 32.70 -11.87 -0.76
N LEU A 17 32.43 -11.52 -2.02
CA LEU A 17 33.17 -11.95 -3.19
C LEU A 17 34.22 -10.89 -3.50
N THR A 18 35.49 -11.24 -3.35
CA THR A 18 36.61 -10.35 -3.68
C THR A 18 37.23 -10.75 -5.01
N ALA A 19 37.33 -9.81 -5.93
CA ALA A 19 38.05 -9.95 -7.18
C ALA A 19 39.38 -9.19 -7.07
N LYS A 20 40.50 -9.90 -7.27
CA LYS A 20 41.84 -9.32 -7.30
C LYS A 20 42.44 -9.50 -8.69
N VAL A 21 42.74 -8.38 -9.35
CA VAL A 21 43.33 -8.35 -10.70
C VAL A 21 44.77 -7.89 -10.58
N VAL A 22 45.71 -8.76 -10.96
CA VAL A 22 47.13 -8.46 -11.02
C VAL A 22 47.51 -8.20 -12.47
N PHE A 23 47.95 -6.99 -12.79
CA PHE A 23 48.34 -6.58 -14.12
C PHE A 23 49.79 -6.99 -14.41
N SER A 24 50.14 -7.13 -15.69
CA SER A 24 51.51 -7.43 -16.14
C SER A 24 52.53 -6.36 -15.72
N THR A 25 52.07 -5.16 -15.36
CA THR A 25 52.88 -4.06 -14.80
C THR A 25 53.23 -4.26 -13.32
N GLY A 26 52.70 -5.30 -12.67
CA GLY A 26 52.81 -5.52 -11.22
C GLY A 26 51.78 -4.73 -10.40
N GLN A 27 50.98 -3.87 -11.03
CA GLN A 27 49.86 -3.20 -10.36
C GLN A 27 48.78 -4.21 -9.98
N THR A 28 48.07 -3.93 -8.90
CA THR A 28 46.97 -4.74 -8.40
C THR A 28 45.74 -3.86 -8.21
N GLN A 29 44.57 -4.33 -8.65
CA GLN A 29 43.27 -3.76 -8.31
C GLN A 29 42.44 -4.79 -7.57
N GLU A 30 41.69 -4.35 -6.58
CA GLU A 30 40.77 -5.17 -5.80
C GLU A 30 39.37 -4.55 -5.86
N ASP A 31 38.36 -5.39 -6.05
CA ASP A 31 36.95 -5.02 -5.97
C ASP A 31 36.21 -6.05 -5.11
N THR A 32 35.15 -5.64 -4.43
CA THR A 32 34.38 -6.50 -3.53
C THR A 32 32.89 -6.33 -3.75
N PHE A 33 32.19 -7.47 -3.86
CA PHE A 33 30.74 -7.53 -4.02
C PHE A 33 30.13 -8.41 -2.92
N THR A 34 29.08 -7.94 -2.25
CA THR A 34 28.40 -8.71 -1.21
C THR A 34 27.30 -9.57 -1.83
N ILE A 35 27.30 -10.86 -1.53
CA ILE A 35 26.18 -11.78 -1.79
C ILE A 35 25.50 -12.13 -0.47
N HIS A 36 24.19 -12.36 -0.52
CA HIS A 36 23.43 -12.84 0.62
C HIS A 36 23.01 -14.29 0.39
N VAL A 37 23.41 -15.16 1.31
CA VAL A 37 22.87 -16.52 1.41
C VAL A 37 21.63 -16.44 2.28
N LEU A 38 20.47 -16.79 1.72
CA LEU A 38 19.19 -16.81 2.43
C LEU A 38 18.88 -18.21 2.93
N PRO A 39 18.22 -18.35 4.10
CA PRO A 39 17.78 -19.65 4.56
C PRO A 39 16.77 -20.23 3.57
N GLN A 40 16.90 -21.51 3.26
CA GLN A 40 15.86 -22.22 2.54
C GLN A 40 14.70 -22.46 3.49
N LYS A 41 13.56 -21.77 3.28
CA LYS A 41 12.36 -22.06 4.06
C LYS A 41 11.87 -23.49 3.78
N PRO A 42 11.39 -24.21 4.81
CA PRO A 42 10.77 -25.50 4.62
C PRO A 42 9.55 -25.37 3.69
N SER A 43 9.26 -26.43 2.95
CA SER A 43 8.03 -26.52 2.16
C SER A 43 6.82 -26.22 3.03
N VAL A 44 5.94 -25.36 2.55
CA VAL A 44 4.62 -25.13 3.14
C VAL A 44 3.80 -26.39 2.84
N ARG A 45 3.62 -27.27 3.84
CA ARG A 45 2.89 -28.53 3.69
C ARG A 45 1.50 -28.41 4.32
N ASP A 46 0.53 -29.10 3.73
CA ASP A 46 -0.78 -29.39 4.30
C ASP A 46 -1.67 -28.17 4.65
N LEU A 47 -1.71 -27.16 3.77
CA LEU A 47 -2.74 -26.13 3.86
C LEU A 47 -4.04 -26.63 3.23
N THR A 48 -4.98 -27.08 4.05
CA THR A 48 -6.34 -27.42 3.63
C THR A 48 -7.16 -26.16 3.36
N GLY A 49 -8.16 -26.24 2.48
CA GLY A 49 -9.07 -25.12 2.22
C GLY A 49 -8.50 -24.02 1.33
N ILE A 50 -7.47 -24.31 0.52
CA ILE A 50 -6.92 -23.37 -0.47
C ILE A 50 -7.33 -23.78 -1.89
N ALA A 51 -8.03 -22.87 -2.57
CA ALA A 51 -8.32 -22.93 -3.99
C ALA A 51 -7.29 -22.12 -4.79
N VAL A 52 -7.04 -22.51 -6.05
CA VAL A 52 -6.22 -21.74 -7.00
C VAL A 52 -6.96 -21.55 -8.33
N PHE A 53 -7.11 -20.30 -8.74
CA PHE A 53 -7.55 -19.89 -10.07
C PHE A 53 -6.33 -19.35 -10.82
N ASP A 54 -5.79 -20.16 -11.74
CA ASP A 54 -4.54 -19.87 -12.45
C ASP A 54 -4.55 -20.52 -13.84
N PRO A 55 -5.30 -19.95 -14.81
CA PRO A 55 -5.41 -20.50 -16.16
C PRO A 55 -4.06 -20.60 -16.90
N GLU A 56 -3.11 -19.70 -16.61
CA GLU A 56 -1.75 -19.72 -17.18
C GLU A 56 -0.84 -20.80 -16.56
N GLY A 57 -1.15 -21.26 -15.35
CA GLY A 57 -0.48 -22.36 -14.67
C GLY A 57 0.89 -22.05 -14.04
N GLN A 58 1.47 -20.86 -14.28
CA GLN A 58 2.80 -20.50 -13.77
C GLN A 58 2.83 -20.37 -12.25
N THR A 59 1.77 -19.82 -11.65
CA THR A 59 1.68 -19.72 -10.19
C THR A 59 1.50 -21.11 -9.59
N THR A 60 0.68 -21.96 -10.19
CA THR A 60 0.46 -23.32 -9.72
C THR A 60 1.77 -24.12 -9.77
N GLN A 61 2.56 -23.97 -10.85
CA GLN A 61 3.90 -24.58 -10.94
C GLN A 61 4.85 -24.07 -9.83
N LEU A 62 4.80 -22.77 -9.53
CA LEU A 62 5.58 -22.20 -8.42
C LEU A 62 5.17 -22.84 -7.08
N LEU A 63 3.87 -22.91 -6.79
CA LEU A 63 3.33 -23.50 -5.56
C LEU A 63 3.70 -24.98 -5.43
N GLU A 64 3.54 -25.76 -6.51
CA GLU A 64 3.92 -27.19 -6.56
C GLU A 64 5.43 -27.36 -6.32
N SER A 65 6.27 -26.47 -6.87
CA SER A 65 7.73 -26.48 -6.62
C SER A 65 8.09 -26.19 -5.15
N MET A 66 7.16 -25.57 -4.41
CA MET A 66 7.28 -25.28 -2.98
C MET A 66 6.67 -26.39 -2.11
N GLY A 67 6.06 -27.40 -2.73
CA GLY A 67 5.40 -28.53 -2.06
C GLY A 67 3.94 -28.27 -1.68
N LEU A 68 3.33 -27.20 -2.20
CA LEU A 68 1.94 -26.86 -1.95
C LEU A 68 1.07 -27.28 -3.14
N PHE A 69 0.09 -28.15 -2.88
CA PHE A 69 -0.88 -28.61 -3.87
C PHE A 69 -2.26 -28.03 -3.55
N CYS A 70 -2.68 -27.03 -4.33
CA CYS A 70 -3.97 -26.37 -4.17
C CYS A 70 -5.04 -26.99 -5.06
N ARG A 71 -6.31 -26.90 -4.64
CA ARG A 71 -7.43 -27.32 -5.50
C ARG A 71 -7.62 -26.31 -6.62
N ARG A 72 -7.45 -26.72 -7.87
CA ARG A 72 -7.75 -25.87 -9.04
C ARG A 72 -9.26 -25.60 -9.11
N VAL A 73 -9.62 -24.36 -9.38
CA VAL A 73 -10.99 -23.88 -9.58
C VAL A 73 -11.10 -23.06 -10.87
N ASP A 74 -12.31 -22.92 -11.39
CA ASP A 74 -12.61 -22.08 -12.56
C ASP A 74 -13.48 -20.86 -12.16
N VAL A 75 -13.89 -20.07 -13.14
CA VAL A 75 -14.68 -18.84 -12.95
C VAL A 75 -16.08 -19.08 -12.36
N THR A 76 -16.59 -20.32 -12.41
CA THR A 76 -17.92 -20.71 -11.93
C THR A 76 -17.88 -21.43 -10.58
N ALA A 77 -16.68 -21.59 -10.00
CA ALA A 77 -16.51 -22.39 -8.80
C ALA A 77 -17.22 -21.77 -7.60
N ASP A 78 -17.92 -22.63 -6.85
CA ASP A 78 -18.36 -22.32 -5.50
C ASP A 78 -17.14 -22.21 -4.57
N LEU A 79 -16.97 -21.04 -3.97
CA LEU A 79 -15.87 -20.78 -3.05
C LEU A 79 -16.19 -21.17 -1.61
N ASP A 80 -17.43 -21.49 -1.26
CA ASP A 80 -17.87 -21.79 0.12
C ASP A 80 -16.97 -22.78 0.89
N PRO A 81 -16.45 -23.86 0.28
CA PRO A 81 -15.60 -24.82 0.97
C PRO A 81 -14.18 -24.34 1.29
N TYR A 82 -13.74 -23.19 0.78
CA TYR A 82 -12.36 -22.71 0.88
C TYR A 82 -12.23 -21.55 1.85
N GLU A 83 -11.09 -21.42 2.52
CA GLU A 83 -10.75 -20.23 3.32
C GLU A 83 -9.90 -19.23 2.54
N VAL A 84 -9.15 -19.73 1.54
CA VAL A 84 -8.22 -18.93 0.74
C VAL A 84 -8.44 -19.21 -0.75
N LEU A 85 -8.52 -18.14 -1.55
CA LEU A 85 -8.41 -18.20 -3.00
C LEU A 85 -7.07 -17.59 -3.44
N ILE A 86 -6.27 -18.34 -4.18
CA ILE A 86 -5.09 -17.84 -4.87
C ILE A 86 -5.48 -17.54 -6.32
N VAL A 87 -5.23 -16.31 -6.76
CA VAL A 87 -5.40 -15.83 -8.12
C VAL A 87 -4.00 -15.72 -8.71
N GLY A 88 -3.72 -16.58 -9.69
CA GLY A 88 -2.40 -16.72 -10.29
C GLY A 88 -1.96 -15.51 -11.11
N LYS A 89 -0.69 -15.51 -11.48
CA LYS A 89 -0.10 -14.48 -12.34
C LYS A 89 -0.83 -14.44 -13.68
N ALA A 90 -1.23 -13.24 -14.11
CA ALA A 90 -2.00 -13.01 -15.33
C ALA A 90 -3.26 -13.89 -15.44
N ALA A 91 -3.82 -14.33 -14.30
CA ALA A 91 -4.99 -15.19 -14.28
C ALA A 91 -6.27 -14.46 -14.73
N LEU A 92 -6.31 -13.14 -14.56
CA LEU A 92 -7.45 -12.32 -14.95
C LEU A 92 -7.18 -11.64 -16.30
N THR A 93 -8.26 -11.35 -17.03
CA THR A 93 -8.23 -10.44 -18.17
C THR A 93 -9.11 -9.22 -17.90
N ALA A 94 -8.96 -8.16 -18.70
CA ALA A 94 -9.76 -6.96 -18.51
C ALA A 94 -11.26 -7.24 -18.63
N ASP A 95 -11.65 -8.02 -19.63
CA ASP A 95 -13.01 -8.27 -20.12
C ASP A 95 -13.57 -9.67 -19.77
N GLY A 96 -12.73 -10.57 -19.25
CA GLY A 96 -13.10 -11.96 -19.00
C GLY A 96 -13.92 -12.19 -17.73
N ALA A 97 -14.47 -13.39 -17.61
CA ALA A 97 -15.08 -13.83 -16.36
C ALA A 97 -14.01 -14.07 -15.28
N ALA A 98 -14.38 -13.90 -14.02
CA ALA A 98 -13.53 -14.18 -12.86
C ALA A 98 -14.37 -14.78 -11.72
N PRO A 99 -13.77 -15.56 -10.81
CA PRO A 99 -14.47 -16.02 -9.62
C PRO A 99 -15.05 -14.86 -8.80
N ASP A 100 -16.25 -15.04 -8.25
CA ASP A 100 -16.84 -14.07 -7.33
C ASP A 100 -16.17 -14.14 -5.96
N ILE A 101 -15.56 -13.03 -5.55
CA ILE A 101 -14.89 -12.89 -4.26
C ILE A 101 -15.69 -12.08 -3.24
N GLY A 102 -16.99 -11.86 -3.46
CA GLY A 102 -17.86 -11.10 -2.55
C GLY A 102 -17.84 -11.61 -1.10
N ARG A 103 -17.62 -12.91 -0.92
CA ARG A 103 -17.45 -13.59 0.38
C ARG A 103 -16.22 -13.13 1.17
N VAL A 104 -15.37 -12.26 0.60
CA VAL A 104 -14.34 -11.54 1.38
C VAL A 104 -14.98 -10.84 2.57
N ARG A 105 -16.19 -10.27 2.42
CA ARG A 105 -16.92 -9.66 3.53
C ARG A 105 -17.22 -10.64 4.68
N ASP A 106 -17.36 -11.92 4.36
CA ASP A 106 -17.71 -12.99 5.29
C ASP A 106 -16.49 -13.78 5.80
N GLY A 107 -15.29 -13.50 5.30
CA GLY A 107 -14.05 -14.10 5.79
C GLY A 107 -13.15 -14.78 4.74
N LEU A 108 -13.53 -14.78 3.46
CA LEU A 108 -12.64 -15.28 2.40
C LEU A 108 -11.38 -14.41 2.34
N LYS A 109 -10.22 -15.06 2.23
CA LYS A 109 -8.94 -14.41 2.00
C LYS A 109 -8.50 -14.64 0.56
N VAL A 110 -8.12 -13.59 -0.15
CA VAL A 110 -7.75 -13.68 -1.57
C VAL A 110 -6.32 -13.21 -1.75
N VAL A 111 -5.46 -14.02 -2.36
CA VAL A 111 -4.11 -13.63 -2.77
C VAL A 111 -4.11 -13.41 -4.27
N VAL A 112 -3.77 -12.20 -4.71
CA VAL A 112 -3.69 -11.84 -6.13
C VAL A 112 -2.23 -11.65 -6.50
N PHE A 113 -1.67 -12.61 -7.22
CA PHE A 113 -0.33 -12.51 -7.81
C PHE A 113 -0.32 -11.52 -8.99
N GLU A 114 0.83 -11.37 -9.64
CA GLU A 114 1.08 -10.31 -10.61
C GLU A 114 0.03 -10.27 -11.73
N GLN A 115 -0.66 -9.14 -11.90
CA GLN A 115 -1.64 -8.95 -12.98
C GLN A 115 -1.11 -7.98 -14.03
N THR A 116 -1.72 -8.02 -15.22
CA THR A 116 -1.36 -7.11 -16.30
C THR A 116 -1.80 -5.68 -15.99
N PRO A 117 -1.17 -4.66 -16.61
CA PRO A 117 -1.62 -3.26 -16.50
C PRO A 117 -3.10 -3.10 -16.81
N ASP A 118 -3.60 -3.80 -17.83
CA ASP A 118 -5.00 -3.74 -18.25
C ASP A 118 -5.97 -4.26 -17.18
N VAL A 119 -5.63 -5.32 -16.45
CA VAL A 119 -6.46 -5.80 -15.35
C VAL A 119 -6.47 -4.79 -14.20
N LEU A 120 -5.29 -4.34 -13.77
CA LEU A 120 -5.21 -3.43 -12.63
C LEU A 120 -5.89 -2.08 -12.93
N GLU A 121 -5.66 -1.51 -14.12
CA GLU A 121 -6.19 -0.21 -14.51
C GLU A 121 -7.63 -0.29 -15.02
N LYS A 122 -7.91 -1.11 -16.04
CA LYS A 122 -9.22 -1.10 -16.71
C LYS A 122 -10.27 -1.92 -15.97
N ARG A 123 -9.90 -3.09 -15.43
CA ARG A 123 -10.85 -3.94 -14.69
C ARG A 123 -11.09 -3.42 -13.29
N PHE A 124 -10.03 -3.23 -12.50
CA PHE A 124 -10.19 -2.81 -11.10
C PHE A 124 -10.34 -1.29 -10.94
N GLY A 125 -9.71 -0.49 -11.80
CA GLY A 125 -9.70 0.96 -11.66
C GLY A 125 -8.56 1.50 -10.80
N PHE A 126 -7.49 0.72 -10.58
CA PHE A 126 -6.29 1.28 -9.97
C PHE A 126 -5.60 2.24 -10.93
N ARG A 127 -5.03 3.32 -10.42
CA ARG A 127 -3.99 4.04 -11.16
C ARG A 127 -2.71 3.24 -11.03
N ILE A 128 -2.02 3.04 -12.15
CA ILE A 128 -0.82 2.22 -12.18
C ILE A 128 0.38 2.93 -12.78
N ALA A 129 1.56 2.41 -12.49
CA ALA A 129 2.76 2.73 -13.24
C ALA A 129 3.45 1.45 -13.73
N GLU A 130 3.64 1.35 -15.04
CA GLU A 130 4.50 0.35 -15.68
C GLU A 130 5.92 0.92 -15.79
N TYR A 131 6.78 0.61 -14.82
CA TYR A 131 8.14 1.17 -14.74
C TYR A 131 9.25 0.12 -14.53
N GLY A 132 8.99 -0.96 -13.80
CA GLY A 132 10.04 -1.93 -13.45
C GLY A 132 10.96 -1.42 -12.33
N LEU A 133 10.51 -1.48 -11.08
CA LEU A 133 11.35 -1.12 -9.93
C LEU A 133 12.42 -2.19 -9.71
N ARG A 134 13.67 -1.76 -9.57
CA ARG A 134 14.77 -2.62 -9.11
C ARG A 134 15.04 -2.52 -7.62
N ASN A 135 14.31 -1.66 -6.91
CA ASN A 135 14.45 -1.47 -5.47
C ASN A 135 13.10 -1.06 -4.89
N VAL A 136 12.72 -1.69 -3.79
CA VAL A 136 11.48 -1.42 -3.04
C VAL A 136 11.77 -1.38 -1.54
N PHE A 137 10.93 -0.70 -0.78
CA PHE A 137 11.20 -0.38 0.62
C PHE A 137 10.16 -1.01 1.55
N PRO A 138 10.58 -1.65 2.67
CA PRO A 138 9.66 -2.11 3.69
C PRO A 138 8.90 -0.94 4.34
N ARG A 139 7.58 -0.89 4.16
CA ARG A 139 6.69 0.06 4.83
C ARG A 139 6.22 -0.51 6.17
N VAL A 140 6.12 -1.83 6.30
CA VAL A 140 5.90 -2.50 7.59
C VAL A 140 7.02 -3.52 7.78
N PRO A 141 8.20 -3.10 8.32
CA PRO A 141 9.42 -3.93 8.30
C PRO A 141 9.31 -5.22 9.12
N ASP A 142 8.48 -5.21 10.16
CA ASP A 142 8.19 -6.36 11.04
C ASP A 142 6.95 -7.16 10.58
N HIS A 143 6.41 -6.87 9.40
CA HIS A 143 5.29 -7.64 8.86
C HIS A 143 5.69 -9.11 8.65
N PRO A 144 4.85 -10.10 8.99
CA PRO A 144 5.18 -11.52 8.83
C PRO A 144 5.62 -11.91 7.42
N ILE A 145 5.06 -11.27 6.39
CA ILE A 145 5.46 -11.47 4.98
C ILE A 145 6.94 -11.12 4.73
N LEU A 146 7.52 -10.19 5.49
CA LEU A 146 8.91 -9.76 5.36
C LEU A 146 9.86 -10.48 6.34
N ALA A 147 9.37 -11.47 7.09
CA ALA A 147 10.19 -12.20 8.06
C ALA A 147 11.46 -12.79 7.40
N GLY A 148 12.64 -12.39 7.92
CA GLY A 148 13.95 -12.81 7.41
C GLY A 148 14.42 -12.10 6.14
N LEU A 149 13.66 -11.13 5.62
CA LEU A 149 14.02 -10.30 4.48
C LEU A 149 14.38 -8.89 4.96
N ARG A 150 15.51 -8.38 4.50
CA ARG A 150 16.01 -7.03 4.77
C ARG A 150 15.94 -6.17 3.51
N PRO A 151 16.10 -4.83 3.59
CA PRO A 151 16.13 -3.97 2.41
C PRO A 151 17.12 -4.44 1.32
N GLU A 152 18.26 -5.02 1.69
CA GLU A 152 19.23 -5.55 0.73
C GLU A 152 18.70 -6.74 -0.10
N HIS A 153 17.66 -7.43 0.37
CA HIS A 153 17.01 -8.56 -0.31
C HIS A 153 15.86 -8.13 -1.21
N LEU A 154 15.44 -6.86 -1.14
CA LEU A 154 14.33 -6.29 -1.89
C LEU A 154 14.81 -5.41 -3.05
N ARG A 155 15.96 -5.77 -3.63
CA ARG A 155 16.55 -5.07 -4.76
C ARG A 155 17.28 -6.00 -5.72
N ASP A 156 17.36 -5.58 -6.97
CA ASP A 156 18.20 -6.15 -8.02
C ASP A 156 18.02 -7.67 -8.18
N TRP A 157 16.76 -8.14 -8.17
CA TRP A 157 16.41 -9.56 -8.21
C TRP A 157 16.92 -10.29 -9.45
N ARG A 158 17.36 -11.53 -9.27
CA ARG A 158 17.94 -12.36 -10.33
C ARG A 158 16.98 -12.58 -11.50
N GLY A 159 17.54 -12.71 -12.71
CA GLY A 159 16.79 -12.95 -13.94
C GLY A 159 15.88 -11.79 -14.34
N GLU A 160 15.03 -12.06 -15.32
CA GLU A 160 14.05 -11.13 -15.87
C GLU A 160 12.65 -11.43 -15.36
N ALA A 161 11.91 -10.38 -15.02
CA ALA A 161 10.47 -10.46 -14.79
C ALA A 161 9.72 -10.68 -16.11
N THR A 162 8.56 -11.33 -16.04
CA THR A 162 7.85 -11.83 -17.24
C THR A 162 6.37 -11.47 -17.28
N ILE A 163 5.88 -10.60 -16.39
CA ILE A 163 4.48 -10.11 -16.43
C ILE A 163 4.24 -9.10 -17.56
N VAL A 164 5.26 -8.33 -17.94
CA VAL A 164 5.22 -7.40 -19.08
C VAL A 164 6.32 -7.74 -20.10
N PRO A 165 6.14 -7.41 -21.40
CA PRO A 165 7.20 -7.61 -22.39
C PRO A 165 8.46 -6.81 -22.04
N PRO A 166 9.67 -7.32 -22.38
CA PRO A 166 10.94 -6.65 -22.07
C PRO A 166 11.11 -5.33 -22.82
N ARG A 167 10.38 -5.11 -23.92
CA ARG A 167 10.35 -3.83 -24.63
C ARG A 167 8.98 -3.21 -24.49
N LEU A 168 8.95 -1.93 -24.16
CA LEU A 168 7.71 -1.17 -24.10
C LEU A 168 7.10 -1.08 -25.49
N THR A 169 5.83 -1.44 -25.63
CA THR A 169 5.03 -1.07 -26.81
C THR A 169 4.56 0.37 -26.62
N TYR A 170 4.82 1.23 -27.59
CA TYR A 170 4.46 2.65 -27.53
C TYR A 170 4.12 3.16 -28.92
N GLU A 171 3.43 4.30 -28.95
CA GLU A 171 3.20 5.07 -30.18
C GLU A 171 4.07 6.32 -30.19
N ARG A 172 4.33 6.89 -31.37
CA ARG A 172 5.00 8.19 -31.50
C ARG A 172 3.95 9.26 -31.73
N SER A 173 3.87 10.23 -30.83
CA SER A 173 2.84 11.26 -30.90
C SER A 173 3.41 12.60 -31.37
N ALA A 174 2.84 13.16 -32.43
CA ALA A 174 3.20 14.50 -32.91
C ALA A 174 2.94 15.58 -31.85
N ARG A 175 1.94 15.39 -30.96
CA ARG A 175 1.64 16.26 -29.81
C ARG A 175 2.87 16.42 -28.89
N PHE A 176 3.69 15.38 -28.78
CA PHE A 176 4.85 15.33 -27.91
C PHE A 176 6.16 15.26 -28.70
N ASN A 177 6.25 15.97 -29.83
CA ASN A 177 7.44 16.01 -30.69
C ASN A 177 7.94 14.61 -31.10
N ASN A 178 7.03 13.69 -31.39
CA ASN A 178 7.29 12.29 -31.76
C ASN A 178 8.03 11.47 -30.69
N ALA A 179 7.91 11.86 -29.43
CA ALA A 179 8.37 11.07 -28.29
C ALA A 179 7.53 9.79 -28.12
N PRO A 180 8.12 8.70 -27.57
CA PRO A 180 7.36 7.52 -27.16
C PRO A 180 6.23 7.90 -26.19
N THR A 181 5.03 7.44 -26.51
CA THR A 181 3.78 7.79 -25.84
C THR A 181 3.01 6.51 -25.51
N VAL A 182 2.44 6.46 -24.31
CA VAL A 182 1.53 5.41 -23.86
C VAL A 182 0.22 6.05 -23.40
N THR A 183 -0.81 5.24 -23.23
CA THR A 183 -2.07 5.69 -22.60
C THR A 183 -2.03 5.34 -21.12
N TRP A 184 -2.23 6.33 -20.26
CA TRP A 184 -2.32 6.17 -18.81
C TRP A 184 -3.63 6.81 -18.36
N CYS A 185 -4.52 6.04 -17.72
CA CYS A 185 -5.83 6.52 -17.29
C CYS A 185 -6.64 7.20 -18.42
N GLY A 186 -6.54 6.66 -19.64
CA GLY A 186 -7.17 7.24 -20.84
C GLY A 186 -6.49 8.50 -21.40
N ILE A 187 -5.37 8.92 -20.82
CA ILE A 187 -4.64 10.14 -21.17
C ILE A 187 -3.34 9.76 -21.90
N PRO A 188 -3.06 10.32 -23.09
CA PRO A 188 -1.78 10.11 -23.75
C PRO A 188 -0.67 10.83 -22.98
N VAL A 189 0.34 10.09 -22.54
CA VAL A 189 1.50 10.60 -21.78
C VAL A 189 2.81 10.11 -22.39
N THR A 190 3.86 10.92 -22.29
CA THR A 190 5.21 10.51 -22.69
C THR A 190 5.72 9.39 -21.79
N ARG A 191 6.58 8.51 -22.31
CA ARG A 191 7.17 7.43 -21.50
C ARG A 191 8.59 7.12 -21.93
N ALA A 192 9.48 6.93 -20.96
CA ALA A 192 10.82 6.42 -21.26
C ALA A 192 10.75 4.99 -21.83
N TRP A 193 11.60 4.68 -22.79
CA TRP A 193 11.74 3.35 -23.38
C TRP A 193 12.09 2.32 -22.29
N ARG A 194 11.46 1.14 -22.33
CA ARG A 194 11.91 -0.03 -21.57
C ARG A 194 12.77 -0.93 -22.46
N CYS A 195 13.92 -1.35 -21.95
CA CYS A 195 14.85 -2.27 -22.62
C CYS A 195 15.32 -3.36 -21.65
N GLY A 196 14.48 -4.36 -21.46
CA GLY A 196 14.68 -5.50 -20.55
C GLY A 196 13.94 -5.36 -19.24
N ASN A 197 13.75 -6.50 -18.57
CA ASN A 197 13.13 -6.58 -17.24
C ASN A 197 14.11 -7.12 -16.18
N GLN A 198 15.39 -7.23 -16.53
CA GLN A 198 16.41 -7.78 -15.64
C GLN A 198 16.57 -6.94 -14.38
N GLY A 199 16.68 -7.59 -13.22
CA GLY A 199 16.84 -6.92 -11.93
C GLY A 199 15.53 -6.40 -11.33
N SER A 200 14.40 -6.51 -12.05
CA SER A 200 13.13 -5.96 -11.57
C SER A 200 12.59 -6.78 -10.42
N VAL A 201 12.15 -6.08 -9.39
CA VAL A 201 11.46 -6.56 -8.19
C VAL A 201 9.94 -6.42 -8.37
N ALA A 202 9.46 -5.39 -9.07
CA ALA A 202 8.05 -5.21 -9.40
C ALA A 202 7.88 -4.43 -10.72
N SER A 203 7.07 -4.94 -11.64
CA SER A 203 6.93 -4.37 -12.98
C SER A 203 5.75 -3.41 -13.13
N VAL A 204 4.60 -3.75 -12.54
CA VAL A 204 3.35 -2.98 -12.59
C VAL A 204 2.98 -2.57 -11.16
N LEU A 205 2.88 -1.27 -10.91
CA LEU A 205 2.79 -0.73 -9.56
C LEU A 205 1.42 -0.10 -9.32
N ILE A 206 0.77 -0.42 -8.20
CA ILE A 206 -0.51 0.19 -7.81
C ILE A 206 -0.21 1.50 -7.08
N GLU A 207 -0.76 2.63 -7.55
CA GLU A 207 -0.77 3.89 -6.79
C GLU A 207 -1.61 3.70 -5.53
N LYS A 208 -1.05 4.03 -4.36
CA LYS A 208 -1.72 3.86 -3.06
C LYS A 208 -3.13 4.48 -3.09
N PRO A 209 -4.20 3.68 -2.97
CA PRO A 209 -5.57 4.21 -2.99
C PRO A 209 -5.84 5.14 -1.81
N ALA A 210 -6.57 6.23 -2.06
CA ALA A 210 -7.00 7.16 -1.01
C ALA A 210 -8.37 6.79 -0.41
N CYS A 211 -9.06 5.79 -0.96
CA CYS A 211 -10.35 5.29 -0.49
C CYS A 211 -10.24 3.84 -0.03
N GLY A 212 -10.95 3.46 1.04
CA GLY A 212 -10.94 2.11 1.60
C GLY A 212 -9.78 1.80 2.55
N ASP A 213 -9.78 0.58 3.10
CA ASP A 213 -8.74 0.10 4.03
C ASP A 213 -7.60 -0.61 3.27
N PHE A 214 -6.70 0.18 2.66
CA PHE A 214 -5.50 -0.33 1.98
C PHE A 214 -4.23 -0.13 2.81
N LEU A 215 -3.57 -1.22 3.19
CA LEU A 215 -2.32 -1.23 3.96
C LEU A 215 -1.14 -1.57 3.03
N PRO A 216 -0.28 -0.60 2.66
CA PRO A 216 0.96 -0.90 1.94
C PRO A 216 1.96 -1.57 2.88
N ILE A 217 2.43 -2.75 2.51
CA ILE A 217 3.44 -3.53 3.25
C ILE A 217 4.84 -3.22 2.71
N VAL A 218 4.93 -3.07 1.39
CA VAL A 218 6.12 -2.61 0.66
C VAL A 218 5.70 -1.48 -0.26
N ASP A 219 6.53 -0.44 -0.39
CA ASP A 219 6.29 0.66 -1.31
C ASP A 219 7.53 1.04 -2.12
N GLY A 220 7.34 1.93 -3.09
CA GLY A 220 8.41 2.35 -3.98
C GLY A 220 7.94 3.28 -5.09
N GLY A 221 8.77 3.35 -6.13
CA GLY A 221 8.56 4.26 -7.25
C GLY A 221 8.82 5.71 -6.88
N PHE A 222 8.50 6.60 -7.82
CA PHE A 222 8.75 8.02 -7.60
C PHE A 222 8.00 8.49 -6.37
N SER A 223 8.75 9.03 -5.40
CA SER A 223 8.15 9.70 -4.26
C SER A 223 7.34 8.73 -3.35
N LEU A 224 7.64 7.42 -3.38
CA LEU A 224 6.98 6.35 -2.60
C LEU A 224 5.44 6.30 -2.77
N GLN A 225 4.96 6.72 -3.94
CA GLN A 225 3.53 6.82 -4.25
C GLN A 225 2.88 5.46 -4.55
N TYR A 226 3.67 4.42 -4.82
CA TYR A 226 3.16 3.14 -5.28
C TYR A 226 3.48 2.02 -4.30
N SER A 227 2.62 0.99 -4.28
CA SER A 227 2.81 -0.21 -3.46
C SER A 227 2.67 -1.47 -4.31
N PRO A 228 3.75 -2.25 -4.48
CA PRO A 228 3.69 -3.55 -5.14
C PRO A 228 3.24 -4.69 -4.20
N LEU A 229 3.14 -4.45 -2.89
CA LEU A 229 2.58 -5.42 -1.94
C LEU A 229 1.63 -4.68 -0.98
N ILE A 230 0.32 -4.84 -1.21
CA ILE A 230 -0.72 -4.07 -0.54
C ILE A 230 -1.88 -4.98 -0.12
N GLU A 231 -2.33 -4.81 1.12
CA GLU A 231 -3.45 -5.55 1.72
C GLU A 231 -4.70 -4.66 1.75
N TYR A 232 -5.81 -5.13 1.17
CA TYR A 232 -7.12 -4.53 1.26
C TYR A 232 -8.00 -5.32 2.23
N ARG A 233 -8.76 -4.63 3.09
CA ARG A 233 -9.66 -5.26 4.06
C ARG A 233 -11.09 -4.76 3.87
N GLU A 234 -12.04 -5.69 3.88
CA GLU A 234 -13.47 -5.38 3.87
C GLU A 234 -14.23 -6.50 4.58
N GLY A 235 -14.98 -6.16 5.63
CA GLY A 235 -15.64 -7.13 6.49
C GLY A 235 -14.64 -8.00 7.25
N ASN A 236 -14.84 -9.31 7.22
CA ASN A 236 -14.07 -10.29 7.98
C ASN A 236 -12.92 -10.95 7.19
N GLY A 237 -12.69 -10.54 5.93
CA GLY A 237 -11.66 -11.08 5.06
C GLY A 237 -10.74 -10.02 4.49
N MET A 238 -9.95 -10.40 3.49
CA MET A 238 -8.94 -9.53 2.88
C MET A 238 -8.60 -9.93 1.45
N VAL A 239 -8.09 -8.96 0.68
CA VAL A 239 -7.44 -9.17 -0.61
C VAL A 239 -6.00 -8.68 -0.52
N LEU A 240 -5.03 -9.57 -0.71
CA LEU A 240 -3.61 -9.27 -0.75
C LEU A 240 -3.11 -9.23 -2.19
N PHE A 241 -2.77 -8.04 -2.68
CA PHE A 241 -2.13 -7.90 -3.99
C PHE A 241 -0.61 -8.03 -3.83
N CYS A 242 -0.05 -9.08 -4.42
CA CYS A 242 1.39 -9.27 -4.59
C CYS A 242 1.76 -9.00 -6.06
N GLN A 243 2.09 -7.75 -6.36
CA GLN A 243 2.59 -7.29 -7.66
C GLN A 243 4.14 -7.25 -7.71
N LEU A 244 4.79 -7.83 -6.71
CA LEU A 244 6.21 -8.19 -6.79
C LEU A 244 6.38 -9.33 -7.80
N ASP A 245 7.41 -9.26 -8.64
CA ASP A 245 7.69 -10.20 -9.74
C ASP A 245 8.26 -11.53 -9.23
N VAL A 246 7.48 -12.28 -8.46
CA VAL A 246 7.85 -13.54 -7.79
C VAL A 246 7.60 -14.78 -8.65
N THR A 247 6.75 -14.69 -9.68
CA THR A 247 6.27 -15.81 -10.48
C THR A 247 6.87 -15.84 -11.89
N GLY A 248 7.38 -17.01 -12.31
CA GLY A 248 7.77 -17.25 -13.70
C GLY A 248 8.98 -16.43 -14.18
N ARG A 249 9.87 -16.03 -13.26
CA ARG A 249 11.12 -15.34 -13.57
C ARG A 249 12.05 -16.24 -14.39
N SER A 250 12.93 -15.65 -15.20
CA SER A 250 13.93 -16.41 -15.98
C SER A 250 15.01 -17.08 -15.10
N GLU A 251 15.19 -16.61 -13.88
CA GLU A 251 16.04 -17.23 -12.86
C GLU A 251 15.32 -17.23 -11.51
N THR A 252 15.56 -18.24 -10.69
CA THR A 252 15.06 -18.28 -9.33
C THR A 252 15.72 -17.21 -8.47
N GLU A 253 14.89 -16.43 -7.77
CA GLU A 253 15.31 -15.46 -6.76
C GLU A 253 14.96 -15.99 -5.36
N PRO A 254 15.96 -16.31 -4.51
CA PRO A 254 15.71 -16.79 -3.14
C PRO A 254 14.87 -15.83 -2.29
N ALA A 255 15.03 -14.52 -2.44
CA ALA A 255 14.23 -13.54 -1.68
C ALA A 255 12.74 -13.62 -2.06
N ALA A 256 12.44 -13.67 -3.36
CA ALA A 256 11.09 -13.84 -3.88
C ALA A 256 10.45 -15.14 -3.39
N ARG A 257 11.20 -16.25 -3.42
CA ARG A 257 10.71 -17.55 -2.93
C ARG A 257 10.39 -17.52 -1.43
N ASN A 258 11.24 -16.91 -0.62
CA ASN A 258 10.99 -16.76 0.82
C ASN A 258 9.79 -15.84 1.08
N LEU A 259 9.63 -14.76 0.31
CA LEU A 259 8.47 -13.87 0.41
C LEU A 259 7.16 -14.62 0.13
N VAL A 260 7.11 -15.45 -0.91
CA VAL A 260 5.92 -16.27 -1.22
C VAL A 260 5.61 -17.24 -0.08
N ALA A 261 6.63 -17.88 0.51
CA ALA A 261 6.42 -18.78 1.64
C ALA A 261 5.84 -18.03 2.86
N ASN A 262 6.41 -16.86 3.19
CA ASN A 262 5.91 -16.01 4.28
C ASN A 262 4.48 -15.53 4.03
N LEU A 263 4.17 -15.18 2.78
CA LEU A 263 2.85 -14.73 2.36
C LEU A 263 1.79 -15.81 2.58
N LEU A 264 2.07 -17.05 2.14
CA LEU A 264 1.13 -18.16 2.30
C LEU A 264 0.91 -18.49 3.78
N GLU A 265 1.97 -18.49 4.59
CA GLU A 265 1.90 -18.68 6.04
C GLU A 265 1.07 -17.57 6.72
N TYR A 266 1.33 -16.31 6.37
CA TYR A 266 0.59 -15.15 6.88
C TYR A 266 -0.90 -15.25 6.57
N VAL A 267 -1.29 -15.51 5.33
CA VAL A 267 -2.71 -15.54 4.92
C VAL A 267 -3.47 -16.67 5.64
N THR A 268 -2.84 -17.80 5.91
CA THR A 268 -3.51 -18.91 6.62
C THR A 268 -3.77 -18.59 8.09
N THR A 269 -2.87 -17.83 8.72
CA THR A 269 -2.95 -17.45 10.13
C THR A 269 -3.64 -16.11 10.37
N TRP A 270 -3.85 -15.30 9.32
CA TRP A 270 -4.50 -14.00 9.40
C TRP A 270 -5.89 -14.09 10.03
N LYS A 271 -6.20 -13.10 10.88
CA LYS A 271 -7.49 -12.94 11.53
C LYS A 271 -7.99 -11.51 11.35
N PRO A 272 -9.30 -11.31 11.16
CA PRO A 272 -9.86 -9.98 11.07
C PRO A 272 -9.67 -9.22 12.39
N ARG A 273 -9.43 -7.92 12.28
CA ARG A 273 -9.46 -7.01 13.43
C ARG A 273 -10.91 -6.59 13.71
N PRO A 274 -11.29 -6.30 14.97
CA PRO A 274 -12.62 -5.79 15.28
C PRO A 274 -12.93 -4.54 14.47
N GLN A 275 -14.07 -4.55 13.78
CA GLN A 275 -14.58 -3.38 13.07
C GLN A 275 -15.22 -2.42 14.07
N ARG A 276 -14.92 -1.13 13.92
CA ARG A 276 -15.46 -0.06 14.75
C ARG A 276 -16.32 0.88 13.94
N GLU A 277 -17.45 1.29 14.52
CA GLU A 277 -18.21 2.42 13.97
C GLU A 277 -17.44 3.72 14.18
N ALA A 278 -17.61 4.67 13.26
CA ALA A 278 -17.01 6.00 13.36
C ALA A 278 -18.08 7.08 13.62
N PHE A 279 -17.81 7.90 14.62
CA PHE A 279 -18.55 9.11 14.94
C PHE A 279 -17.73 10.33 14.54
N TYR A 280 -18.37 11.39 14.07
CA TYR A 280 -17.71 12.61 13.62
C TYR A 280 -18.24 13.85 14.33
N ALA A 281 -17.33 14.71 14.77
CA ALA A 281 -17.63 16.04 15.29
C ALA A 281 -16.59 17.06 14.81
N GLY A 282 -17.02 18.10 14.10
CA GLY A 282 -16.16 19.14 13.54
C GLY A 282 -16.77 19.77 12.28
N ALA A 283 -15.95 20.52 11.54
CA ALA A 283 -16.35 21.23 10.34
C ALA A 283 -16.84 20.29 9.20
N PRO A 284 -17.83 20.70 8.39
CA PRO A 284 -18.40 19.86 7.32
C PRO A 284 -17.39 19.29 6.32
N ALA A 285 -16.36 20.07 5.94
CA ALA A 285 -15.36 19.67 4.95
C ALA A 285 -14.64 18.36 5.30
N GLY A 286 -14.35 18.12 6.59
CA GLY A 286 -13.71 16.88 7.02
C GLY A 286 -14.64 15.68 6.94
N ARG A 287 -15.93 15.87 7.26
CA ARG A 287 -16.96 14.83 7.11
C ARG A 287 -17.14 14.45 5.64
N GLU A 288 -17.36 15.45 4.78
CA GLU A 288 -17.60 15.26 3.34
C GLU A 288 -16.44 14.51 2.70
N HIS A 289 -15.20 14.86 3.06
CA HIS A 289 -14.01 14.20 2.54
C HIS A 289 -13.93 12.70 2.95
N LEU A 290 -14.18 12.39 4.22
CA LEU A 290 -14.12 11.02 4.74
C LEU A 290 -15.26 10.15 4.18
N GLU A 291 -16.46 10.71 4.04
CA GLU A 291 -17.60 10.03 3.41
C GLU A 291 -17.33 9.75 1.93
N ALA A 292 -16.75 10.73 1.19
CA ALA A 292 -16.31 10.53 -0.19
C ALA A 292 -15.23 9.44 -0.32
N ALA A 293 -14.40 9.26 0.71
CA ALA A 293 -13.38 8.21 0.78
C ALA A 293 -13.94 6.81 1.13
N GLY A 294 -15.26 6.68 1.31
CA GLY A 294 -15.95 5.42 1.56
C GLY A 294 -16.09 5.04 3.03
N PHE A 295 -15.90 5.99 3.96
CA PHE A 295 -16.06 5.76 5.40
C PHE A 295 -17.43 6.24 5.89
N PRO A 296 -18.30 5.35 6.41
CA PRO A 296 -19.59 5.75 6.97
C PRO A 296 -19.39 6.46 8.32
N LEU A 297 -19.92 7.69 8.43
CA LEU A 297 -19.79 8.52 9.64
C LEU A 297 -21.14 8.82 10.29
N ARG A 298 -21.28 8.55 11.58
CA ARG A 298 -22.40 9.03 12.41
C ARG A 298 -22.08 10.41 12.97
N SER A 299 -23.03 11.33 12.99
CA SER A 299 -22.83 12.62 13.68
C SER A 299 -22.75 12.41 15.19
N TYR A 300 -21.91 13.18 15.88
CA TYR A 300 -21.85 13.23 17.33
C TYR A 300 -22.08 14.65 17.85
N ASP A 301 -23.29 14.89 18.35
CA ASP A 301 -23.71 16.17 18.93
C ASP A 301 -23.76 16.13 20.48
N GLY A 302 -23.31 15.01 21.07
CA GLY A 302 -23.26 14.74 22.51
C GLY A 302 -24.05 13.50 22.93
N GLY A 303 -23.69 12.96 24.10
CA GLY A 303 -24.29 11.74 24.66
C GLY A 303 -23.24 10.68 24.96
N ALA A 304 -23.68 9.45 25.21
CA ALA A 304 -22.77 8.32 25.37
C ALA A 304 -22.28 7.84 24.00
N ILE A 305 -20.96 7.60 23.88
CA ILE A 305 -20.33 7.00 22.70
C ILE A 305 -20.08 5.51 23.03
N PRO A 306 -20.41 4.56 22.15
CA PRO A 306 -20.12 3.15 22.36
C PRO A 306 -18.62 2.89 22.52
N ALA A 307 -18.21 2.13 23.53
CA ALA A 307 -16.80 1.86 23.84
C ALA A 307 -16.00 1.30 22.63
N ASP A 308 -16.62 0.41 21.85
CA ASP A 308 -16.01 -0.20 20.66
C ASP A 308 -16.14 0.62 19.37
N SER A 309 -16.00 1.95 19.48
CA SER A 309 -16.09 2.87 18.35
C SER A 309 -14.89 3.82 18.27
N VAL A 310 -14.88 4.65 17.23
CA VAL A 310 -13.90 5.71 17.00
C VAL A 310 -14.61 7.05 16.93
N LEU A 311 -14.13 8.05 17.67
CA LEU A 311 -14.55 9.44 17.52
C LEU A 311 -13.52 10.21 16.69
N VAL A 312 -13.91 10.65 15.50
CA VAL A 312 -13.15 11.56 14.65
C VAL A 312 -13.51 12.99 15.03
N VAL A 313 -12.49 13.76 15.41
CA VAL A 313 -12.63 15.15 15.84
C VAL A 313 -11.91 16.03 14.83
N GLY A 314 -12.66 16.87 14.13
CA GLY A 314 -12.13 17.85 13.19
C GLY A 314 -12.01 19.27 13.79
N PRO A 315 -11.57 20.24 12.97
CA PRO A 315 -11.61 21.65 13.33
C PRO A 315 -13.02 22.11 13.71
N ASP A 316 -13.14 23.20 14.46
CA ASP A 316 -14.42 23.76 14.93
C ASP A 316 -15.22 22.82 15.85
N SER A 317 -14.51 22.00 16.61
CA SER A 317 -15.08 21.04 17.57
C SER A 317 -15.29 21.62 18.97
N GLN A 318 -15.19 22.94 19.14
CA GLN A 318 -15.25 23.57 20.47
C GLN A 318 -16.62 23.43 21.16
N THR A 319 -17.68 23.11 20.41
CA THR A 319 -19.00 22.75 20.94
C THR A 319 -18.95 21.52 21.85
N LEU A 320 -17.91 20.68 21.73
CA LEU A 320 -17.67 19.51 22.58
C LEU A 320 -17.14 19.87 23.98
N ALA A 321 -16.87 21.15 24.29
CA ALA A 321 -16.40 21.58 25.62
C ALA A 321 -17.28 21.08 26.77
N ALA A 322 -18.60 21.05 26.57
CA ALA A 322 -19.56 20.56 27.57
C ALA A 322 -19.60 19.01 27.67
N ARG A 323 -18.83 18.29 26.85
CA ARG A 323 -18.85 16.83 26.69
C ARG A 323 -17.54 16.15 27.07
N LYS A 324 -16.53 16.89 27.55
CA LYS A 324 -15.22 16.36 27.97
C LYS A 324 -15.31 15.11 28.84
N ASN A 325 -16.10 15.16 29.91
CA ASN A 325 -16.24 14.01 30.83
C ASN A 325 -16.78 12.75 30.12
N ALA A 326 -17.65 12.91 29.12
CA ALA A 326 -18.17 11.79 28.34
C ALA A 326 -17.10 11.24 27.39
N ILE A 327 -16.27 12.10 26.81
CA ILE A 327 -15.14 11.72 25.96
C ILE A 327 -14.07 11.01 26.79
N ASP A 328 -13.74 11.51 27.99
CA ASP A 328 -12.81 10.84 28.91
C ASP A 328 -13.33 9.45 29.33
N ALA A 329 -14.61 9.33 29.68
CA ALA A 329 -15.22 8.05 30.00
C ALA A 329 -15.20 7.09 28.80
N PHE A 330 -15.45 7.60 27.59
CA PHE A 330 -15.34 6.83 26.35
C PHE A 330 -13.91 6.30 26.13
N LEU A 331 -12.89 7.14 26.26
CA LEU A 331 -11.49 6.73 26.16
C LEU A 331 -11.11 5.68 27.23
N MET A 332 -11.54 5.89 28.49
CA MET A 332 -11.33 4.91 29.57
C MET A 332 -12.01 3.56 29.33
N SER A 333 -13.07 3.53 28.52
CA SER A 333 -13.79 2.31 28.16
C SER A 333 -13.20 1.56 26.96
N GLY A 334 -12.10 2.03 26.37
CA GLY A 334 -11.51 1.44 25.15
C GLY A 334 -11.92 2.13 23.85
N GLY A 335 -12.53 3.31 23.96
CA GLY A 335 -12.78 4.21 22.85
C GLY A 335 -11.50 4.77 22.27
N ARG A 336 -11.54 5.12 20.99
CA ARG A 336 -10.39 5.68 20.26
C ARG A 336 -10.73 7.02 19.64
N VAL A 337 -9.74 7.91 19.51
CA VAL A 337 -9.94 9.23 18.92
C VAL A 337 -8.96 9.48 17.77
N LEU A 338 -9.48 9.99 16.66
CA LEU A 338 -8.69 10.57 15.58
C LEU A 338 -8.88 12.10 15.57
N ALA A 339 -7.85 12.84 15.97
CA ALA A 339 -7.84 14.30 16.01
C ALA A 339 -7.21 14.86 14.73
N LEU A 340 -8.00 15.55 13.90
CA LEU A 340 -7.62 16.03 12.58
C LEU A 340 -7.56 17.56 12.54
N GLY A 341 -6.37 18.11 12.32
CA GLY A 341 -6.15 19.55 12.11
C GLY A 341 -6.60 20.44 13.27
N LEU A 342 -6.52 19.95 14.50
CA LEU A 342 -7.00 20.65 15.69
C LEU A 342 -6.10 21.80 16.10
N THR A 343 -6.69 22.92 16.49
CA THR A 343 -5.97 24.00 17.17
C THR A 343 -5.83 23.71 18.67
N GLN A 344 -5.00 24.49 19.38
CA GLN A 344 -4.93 24.43 20.84
C GLN A 344 -6.31 24.60 21.49
N LYS A 345 -7.17 25.47 20.93
CA LYS A 345 -8.52 25.71 21.46
C LYS A 345 -9.44 24.50 21.27
N ASP A 346 -9.31 23.78 20.15
CA ASP A 346 -10.07 22.56 19.90
C ASP A 346 -9.66 21.46 20.87
N VAL A 347 -8.35 21.23 21.01
CA VAL A 347 -7.80 20.27 21.97
C VAL A 347 -8.24 20.59 23.39
N ASP A 348 -8.11 21.85 23.81
CA ASP A 348 -8.54 22.33 25.12
C ASP A 348 -10.06 22.26 25.31
N ALA A 349 -10.86 22.12 24.25
CA ALA A 349 -12.30 21.90 24.34
C ALA A 349 -12.65 20.41 24.40
N VAL A 350 -11.88 19.55 23.73
CA VAL A 350 -12.24 18.15 23.52
C VAL A 350 -11.62 17.24 24.59
N LEU A 351 -10.37 17.50 24.98
CA LEU A 351 -9.60 16.62 25.86
C LEU A 351 -9.46 17.23 27.27
N SER A 352 -9.51 16.38 28.28
CA SER A 352 -9.11 16.75 29.64
C SER A 352 -7.60 16.57 29.89
N ALA A 353 -6.97 15.65 29.17
CA ALA A 353 -5.52 15.51 29.16
C ALA A 353 -4.87 16.75 28.53
N ARG A 354 -3.84 17.27 29.19
CA ARG A 354 -3.11 18.45 28.70
C ARG A 354 -2.22 18.06 27.53
N VAL A 355 -2.58 18.53 26.34
CA VAL A 355 -1.78 18.44 25.12
C VAL A 355 -1.44 19.86 24.68
N LEU A 356 -0.17 20.12 24.42
CA LEU A 356 0.30 21.45 23.98
C LEU A 356 0.63 21.43 22.49
N MET A 357 0.27 22.53 21.84
CA MET A 357 0.52 22.77 20.43
C MET A 357 1.27 24.09 20.22
N ARG A 358 2.12 24.12 19.20
CA ARG A 358 2.84 25.32 18.78
C ARG A 358 2.60 25.58 17.31
N GLN A 359 2.31 26.85 16.97
CA GLN A 359 2.29 27.30 15.59
C GLN A 359 3.71 27.28 15.03
N ALA A 360 3.96 26.42 14.04
CA ALA A 360 5.25 26.32 13.37
C ALA A 360 5.05 25.93 11.90
N GLU A 361 6.01 26.32 11.05
CA GLU A 361 6.00 25.91 9.65
C GLU A 361 6.21 24.39 9.52
N HIS A 362 5.42 23.76 8.66
CA HIS A 362 5.54 22.35 8.33
C HIS A 362 5.75 22.13 6.82
N ILE A 363 6.84 21.44 6.49
CA ILE A 363 7.23 21.06 5.12
C ILE A 363 7.32 19.55 5.00
N ASN A 364 7.95 18.90 5.97
CA ASN A 364 8.11 17.45 6.03
C ASN A 364 8.33 17.01 7.47
N ALA A 365 8.30 15.70 7.67
CA ALA A 365 8.79 15.04 8.86
C ALA A 365 9.56 13.78 8.47
N PHE A 366 10.58 13.42 9.24
CA PHE A 366 11.34 12.19 9.03
C PHE A 366 11.19 11.26 10.25
N PHE A 367 10.85 9.99 10.00
CA PHE A 367 10.70 8.99 11.04
C PHE A 367 10.87 7.59 10.45
N ASP A 368 11.33 6.66 11.28
CA ASP A 368 11.44 5.25 10.92
C ASP A 368 10.06 4.64 10.65
N PRO A 369 9.95 3.57 9.83
CA PRO A 369 8.67 2.93 9.58
C PRO A 369 8.01 2.40 10.86
N PRO A 370 6.79 2.87 11.22
CA PRO A 370 5.95 2.23 12.24
C PRO A 370 5.83 0.71 12.10
N THR A 371 5.83 0.04 13.26
CA THR A 371 5.66 -1.42 13.43
C THR A 371 4.21 -1.87 13.18
N ILE A 372 3.99 -3.18 13.09
CA ILE A 372 2.67 -3.78 12.80
C ILE A 372 1.59 -3.49 13.86
N ASP A 373 2.01 -3.24 15.09
CA ASP A 373 1.14 -2.93 16.23
C ASP A 373 0.94 -1.42 16.43
N SER A 374 1.60 -0.59 15.62
CA SER A 374 1.48 0.87 15.71
C SER A 374 0.15 1.39 15.17
N LEU A 375 -0.42 2.41 15.83
CA LEU A 375 -1.54 3.19 15.29
C LEU A 375 -1.17 4.00 14.03
N LEU A 376 0.13 4.10 13.71
CA LEU A 376 0.65 4.74 12.51
C LEU A 376 1.10 3.74 11.43
N ILE A 377 0.78 2.44 11.57
CA ILE A 377 1.14 1.41 10.59
C ILE A 377 0.76 1.83 9.16
N GLY A 378 1.68 1.62 8.21
CA GLY A 378 1.46 1.94 6.80
C GLY A 378 1.71 3.41 6.40
N VAL A 379 1.91 4.31 7.37
CA VAL A 379 2.19 5.75 7.13
C VAL A 379 3.69 6.02 7.14
N GLY A 380 4.21 6.71 6.12
CA GLY A 380 5.62 7.12 6.02
C GLY A 380 5.85 8.62 5.82
N PRO A 381 7.13 9.05 5.83
CA PRO A 381 7.52 10.45 5.61
C PRO A 381 6.94 11.10 4.35
N ALA A 382 6.73 10.31 3.28
CA ALA A 382 6.16 10.80 2.04
C ALA A 382 4.70 11.24 2.20
N ASP A 383 3.94 10.64 3.12
CA ASP A 383 2.51 10.87 3.30
C ASP A 383 2.23 12.17 4.08
N VAL A 384 3.22 12.63 4.87
CA VAL A 384 3.20 13.92 5.58
C VAL A 384 4.06 14.99 4.90
N HIS A 385 4.56 14.75 3.68
CA HIS A 385 5.31 15.76 2.97
C HIS A 385 4.39 16.79 2.33
N ASN A 386 4.58 18.04 2.70
CA ASN A 386 3.83 19.19 2.25
C ASN A 386 4.63 20.02 1.21
N ARG A 387 4.06 20.17 0.02
CA ARG A 387 4.62 21.00 -1.07
C ARG A 387 4.24 22.48 -1.01
N ASP A 388 3.52 22.87 0.03
CA ASP A 388 3.10 24.25 0.30
C ASP A 388 3.37 24.59 1.76
N PRO A 389 4.64 24.86 2.11
CA PRO A 389 5.06 25.21 3.47
C PRO A 389 4.07 26.17 4.13
N ARG A 390 3.52 25.75 5.27
CA ARG A 390 2.49 26.52 5.98
C ARG A 390 2.62 26.35 7.48
N THR A 391 2.16 27.34 8.21
CA THR A 391 2.13 27.30 9.68
C THR A 391 0.95 26.45 10.15
N LEU A 392 1.23 25.42 10.93
CA LEU A 392 0.24 24.49 11.51
C LEU A 392 0.38 24.44 13.04
N PRO A 393 -0.70 24.12 13.77
CA PRO A 393 -0.63 23.82 15.21
C PRO A 393 -0.01 22.43 15.45
N LEU A 394 1.32 22.36 15.54
CA LEU A 394 2.04 21.10 15.73
C LEU A 394 2.04 20.68 17.21
N VAL A 395 1.85 19.38 17.48
CA VAL A 395 1.85 18.85 18.85
C VAL A 395 3.26 18.86 19.42
N THR A 396 3.44 19.41 20.62
CA THR A 396 4.76 19.51 21.27
C THR A 396 4.86 18.75 22.59
N GLU A 397 3.75 18.59 23.32
CA GLU A 397 3.73 17.89 24.61
C GLU A 397 2.38 17.18 24.84
N GLY A 398 2.36 16.18 25.73
CA GLY A 398 1.14 15.44 26.12
C GLY A 398 0.80 14.23 25.24
N ALA A 399 1.66 13.90 24.27
CA ALA A 399 1.59 12.72 23.42
C ALA A 399 3.00 12.31 22.97
N ASP A 400 3.14 11.10 22.44
CA ASP A 400 4.34 10.64 21.75
C ASP A 400 4.42 11.34 20.38
N VAL A 401 5.23 12.40 20.32
CA VAL A 401 5.39 13.28 19.15
C VAL A 401 6.22 12.59 18.07
N VAL A 402 5.73 12.61 16.83
CA VAL A 402 6.50 12.15 15.66
C VAL A 402 7.23 13.35 15.04
N ASP A 403 8.56 13.32 15.14
CA ASP A 403 9.47 14.35 14.63
C ASP A 403 9.05 15.77 15.06
N ASN A 404 8.47 16.58 14.16
CA ASN A 404 8.06 17.96 14.46
C ASN A 404 6.64 18.10 15.04
N GLY A 405 5.88 17.02 15.18
CA GLY A 405 4.53 17.03 15.75
C GLY A 405 3.39 17.22 14.76
N VAL A 406 3.65 17.01 13.46
CA VAL A 406 2.58 16.85 12.46
C VAL A 406 1.71 15.61 12.73
N LEU A 407 2.33 14.55 13.27
CA LEU A 407 1.67 13.38 13.83
C LEU A 407 2.06 13.24 15.30
N ALA A 408 1.15 12.72 16.12
CA ALA A 408 1.45 12.31 17.49
C ALA A 408 0.49 11.23 17.96
N VAL A 409 0.90 10.41 18.91
CA VAL A 409 0.06 9.36 19.50
C VAL A 409 0.05 9.49 21.02
N ALA A 410 -1.11 9.69 21.64
CA ALA A 410 -1.23 9.57 23.09
C ALA A 410 -1.58 8.12 23.43
N SER A 411 -0.54 7.26 23.50
CA SER A 411 -0.67 5.80 23.63
C SER A 411 -1.43 5.36 24.89
N GLY A 412 -1.34 6.11 25.99
CA GLY A 412 -2.13 5.86 27.20
C GLY A 412 -3.65 6.04 27.05
N ALA A 413 -4.13 6.58 25.91
CA ALA A 413 -5.54 6.84 25.65
C ALA A 413 -5.98 6.55 24.20
N GLU A 414 -5.19 5.84 23.39
CA GLU A 414 -5.51 5.51 21.98
C GLU A 414 -5.97 6.73 21.15
N ILE A 415 -5.30 7.87 21.32
CA ILE A 415 -5.57 9.10 20.55
C ILE A 415 -4.48 9.29 19.51
N VAL A 416 -4.88 9.49 18.25
CA VAL A 416 -3.98 9.83 17.14
C VAL A 416 -4.23 11.26 16.70
N PHE A 417 -3.18 12.07 16.64
CA PHE A 417 -3.21 13.43 16.13
C PHE A 417 -2.62 13.48 14.73
N CYS A 418 -3.30 14.16 13.80
CA CYS A 418 -2.82 14.45 12.45
C CYS A 418 -3.13 15.90 12.09
N GLN A 419 -2.09 16.73 12.01
CA GLN A 419 -2.23 18.17 11.79
C GLN A 419 -2.26 18.56 10.31
N LEU A 420 -1.96 17.63 9.42
CA LEU A 420 -1.97 17.83 7.98
C LEU A 420 -3.21 17.14 7.38
N VAL A 421 -4.19 17.93 6.94
CA VAL A 421 -5.49 17.40 6.46
C VAL A 421 -5.76 17.81 5.00
N PRO A 422 -6.37 16.92 4.18
CA PRO A 422 -6.45 17.09 2.73
C PRO A 422 -7.30 18.28 2.28
N TRP A 423 -8.41 18.57 2.97
CA TRP A 423 -9.32 19.67 2.62
C TRP A 423 -8.75 21.08 2.86
N GLN A 424 -7.49 21.21 3.26
CA GLN A 424 -6.77 22.48 3.29
C GLN A 424 -5.96 22.74 2.00
N PHE A 425 -5.99 21.83 1.03
CA PHE A 425 -5.22 21.91 -0.22
C PHE A 425 -6.15 22.08 -1.42
N GLU A 426 -6.47 23.32 -1.76
CA GLU A 426 -7.16 23.65 -3.01
C GLU A 426 -6.17 23.62 -4.17
N TYR A 427 -6.25 22.59 -5.02
CA TYR A 427 -5.29 22.38 -6.11
C TYR A 427 -5.82 22.80 -7.49
N GLY A 428 -7.03 23.36 -7.57
CA GLY A 428 -7.65 23.75 -8.85
C GLY A 428 -6.78 24.67 -9.71
N ASP A 429 -6.11 25.64 -9.07
CA ASP A 429 -5.19 26.58 -9.74
C ASP A 429 -3.70 26.29 -9.48
N ASN A 430 -3.39 25.29 -8.64
CA ASN A 430 -2.02 24.92 -8.29
C ASN A 430 -1.84 23.40 -8.31
N PHE A 431 -1.44 22.91 -9.48
CA PHE A 431 -1.16 21.50 -9.73
C PHE A 431 -0.15 20.90 -8.73
N GLY A 432 0.80 21.70 -8.23
CA GLY A 432 1.79 21.25 -7.24
C GLY A 432 1.16 20.71 -5.95
N LEU A 433 -0.02 21.21 -5.58
CA LEU A 433 -0.75 20.85 -4.36
C LEU A 433 -1.55 19.56 -4.49
N LYS A 434 -1.91 19.16 -5.71
CA LYS A 434 -2.71 17.96 -5.97
C LYS A 434 -2.05 16.71 -5.41
N ARG A 435 -0.71 16.62 -5.49
CA ARG A 435 0.04 15.52 -4.87
C ARG A 435 -0.03 15.56 -3.35
N THR A 436 0.04 16.73 -2.72
CA THR A 436 -0.12 16.89 -1.27
C THR A 436 -1.52 16.47 -0.84
N PHE A 437 -2.55 16.89 -1.59
CA PHE A 437 -3.93 16.44 -1.40
C PHE A 437 -4.02 14.91 -1.43
N ARG A 438 -3.58 14.25 -2.50
CA ARG A 438 -3.63 12.77 -2.61
C ARG A 438 -2.96 12.05 -1.43
N ARG A 439 -1.78 12.52 -1.02
CA ARG A 439 -1.00 11.92 0.07
C ARG A 439 -1.67 12.10 1.42
N THR A 440 -2.20 13.29 1.68
CA THR A 440 -2.90 13.58 2.93
C THR A 440 -4.26 12.90 2.99
N SER A 441 -4.91 12.67 1.85
CA SER A 441 -6.10 11.80 1.75
C SER A 441 -5.78 10.35 2.11
N PHE A 442 -4.71 9.78 1.54
CA PHE A 442 -4.24 8.45 1.93
C PHE A 442 -3.85 8.39 3.42
N LEU A 443 -3.12 9.41 3.90
CA LEU A 443 -2.71 9.51 5.31
C LEU A 443 -3.90 9.41 6.25
N VAL A 444 -4.91 10.27 6.08
CA VAL A 444 -6.06 10.33 6.98
C VAL A 444 -6.87 9.03 6.94
N THR A 445 -7.08 8.45 5.75
CA THR A 445 -7.83 7.19 5.63
C THR A 445 -7.06 6.00 6.17
N ARG A 446 -5.74 5.95 6.01
CA ARG A 446 -4.87 4.95 6.63
C ARG A 446 -4.90 5.03 8.17
N LEU A 447 -4.84 6.23 8.73
CA LEU A 447 -4.95 6.44 10.18
C LEU A 447 -6.33 6.01 10.71
N LEU A 448 -7.40 6.37 10.01
CA LEU A 448 -8.76 5.96 10.37
C LEU A 448 -8.92 4.43 10.36
N ALA A 449 -8.36 3.78 9.35
CA ALA A 449 -8.34 2.32 9.24
C ALA A 449 -7.45 1.64 10.29
N ASN A 450 -6.34 2.25 10.70
CA ASN A 450 -5.51 1.76 11.80
C ASN A 450 -6.28 1.74 13.14
N LEU A 451 -7.23 2.66 13.31
CA LEU A 451 -8.10 2.70 14.48
C LEU A 451 -9.25 1.68 14.43
N GLY A 452 -9.43 0.97 13.31
CA GLY A 452 -10.40 -0.13 13.17
C GLY A 452 -11.66 0.23 12.39
N VAL A 453 -11.72 1.40 11.75
CA VAL A 453 -12.84 1.78 10.88
C VAL A 453 -12.54 1.32 9.47
N GLN A 454 -13.42 0.53 8.87
CA GLN A 454 -13.23 0.05 7.50
C GLN A 454 -13.98 0.93 6.51
N GLY A 455 -13.33 1.21 5.37
CA GLY A 455 -13.95 1.87 4.22
C GLY A 455 -14.29 0.86 3.11
N SER A 456 -15.45 1.02 2.49
CA SER A 456 -15.89 0.18 1.37
C SER A 456 -15.42 0.73 0.03
N THR A 457 -15.13 -0.14 -0.92
CA THR A 457 -14.76 0.24 -2.29
C THR A 457 -15.47 -0.68 -3.30
N PRO A 458 -15.51 -0.33 -4.60
CA PRO A 458 -16.11 -1.22 -5.60
C PRO A 458 -15.23 -2.43 -5.94
N LEU A 459 -14.09 -2.65 -5.27
CA LEU A 459 -13.10 -3.67 -5.64
C LEU A 459 -13.72 -5.07 -5.76
N LEU A 460 -14.44 -5.54 -4.75
CA LEU A 460 -14.99 -6.90 -4.73
C LEU A 460 -15.96 -7.12 -5.89
N THR A 461 -16.79 -6.13 -6.19
CA THR A 461 -17.73 -6.17 -7.32
C THR A 461 -17.00 -6.11 -8.67
N ARG A 462 -16.01 -5.21 -8.82
CA ARG A 462 -15.18 -5.09 -10.04
C ARG A 462 -14.31 -6.32 -10.28
N PHE A 463 -14.09 -7.13 -9.26
CA PHE A 463 -13.35 -8.38 -9.41
C PHE A 463 -14.10 -9.38 -10.29
N ALA A 464 -15.34 -9.68 -9.93
CA ALA A 464 -16.20 -10.59 -10.68
C ALA A 464 -16.65 -9.99 -12.03
N ASN A 465 -16.91 -8.68 -12.06
CA ASN A 465 -17.56 -8.04 -13.20
C ASN A 465 -16.57 -7.26 -14.09
N PRO A 466 -16.40 -7.64 -15.37
CA PRO A 466 -15.61 -6.85 -16.33
C PRO A 466 -16.21 -5.46 -16.57
N PRO A 467 -15.45 -4.50 -17.12
CA PRO A 467 -15.98 -3.21 -17.55
C PRO A 467 -16.95 -3.39 -18.72
N GLU A 468 -18.02 -2.59 -18.73
CA GLU A 468 -18.94 -2.53 -19.88
C GLU A 468 -18.28 -1.78 -21.04
N GLU A 469 -18.69 -2.07 -22.29
CA GLU A 469 -18.06 -1.54 -23.52
C GLU A 469 -17.97 -0.01 -23.57
N ASN A 470 -18.88 0.70 -22.91
CA ASN A 470 -18.93 2.17 -22.86
C ASN A 470 -18.82 2.73 -21.43
N GLU A 471 -18.39 1.90 -20.45
CA GLU A 471 -18.18 2.37 -19.09
C GLU A 471 -17.05 3.42 -19.08
N PRO A 472 -17.24 4.59 -18.43
CA PRO A 472 -16.12 5.48 -18.16
C PRO A 472 -15.00 4.75 -17.44
N GLY A 473 -13.75 5.19 -17.65
CA GLY A 473 -12.59 4.55 -17.04
C GLY A 473 -12.75 4.37 -15.52
N ARG A 474 -12.66 3.13 -15.04
CA ARG A 474 -12.88 2.78 -13.62
C ARG A 474 -11.92 3.50 -12.66
N TRP A 475 -10.80 4.00 -13.16
CA TRP A 475 -9.83 4.83 -12.43
C TRP A 475 -10.31 6.24 -12.07
N LEU A 476 -11.47 6.66 -12.57
CA LEU A 476 -12.10 7.94 -12.24
C LEU A 476 -12.81 7.91 -10.88
N HIS A 477 -13.26 6.73 -10.42
CA HIS A 477 -14.09 6.62 -9.22
C HIS A 477 -13.74 5.37 -8.39
N GLY A 478 -13.90 5.48 -7.08
CA GLY A 478 -13.90 4.34 -6.14
C GLY A 478 -12.62 4.15 -5.33
N PHE A 479 -11.45 4.51 -5.86
CA PHE A 479 -10.16 4.35 -5.16
C PHE A 479 -9.41 5.67 -4.90
N TYR A 480 -9.82 6.76 -5.56
CA TYR A 480 -9.15 8.05 -5.51
C TYR A 480 -10.20 9.17 -5.38
N LEU A 481 -9.79 10.31 -4.84
CA LEU A 481 -10.66 11.46 -4.50
C LEU A 481 -10.47 12.66 -5.44
N ASP A 482 -9.83 12.42 -6.57
CA ASP A 482 -9.51 13.42 -7.57
C ASP A 482 -9.56 12.76 -8.96
N GLU A 483 -9.57 13.54 -10.02
CA GLU A 483 -9.49 13.02 -11.39
C GLU A 483 -8.03 12.99 -11.88
N PRO A 484 -7.58 11.97 -12.63
CA PRO A 484 -6.23 11.97 -13.17
C PRO A 484 -6.06 13.02 -14.26
N GLU A 485 -4.91 13.68 -14.28
CA GLU A 485 -4.49 14.64 -15.29
C GLU A 485 -3.13 14.26 -15.87
N GLU A 486 -2.79 14.77 -17.05
CA GLU A 486 -1.52 14.47 -17.73
C GLU A 486 -0.31 14.71 -16.81
N TRP A 487 -0.34 15.71 -15.92
CA TRP A 487 0.80 16.07 -15.05
C TRP A 487 0.96 15.16 -13.83
N ASP A 488 0.00 14.28 -13.58
CA ASP A 488 0.00 13.40 -12.42
C ASP A 488 0.92 12.20 -12.59
N ASP A 489 1.14 11.73 -13.82
CA ASP A 489 2.11 10.68 -14.11
C ASP A 489 3.54 11.23 -13.95
N PRO A 490 4.28 10.87 -12.89
CA PRO A 490 5.62 11.40 -12.69
C PRO A 490 6.62 10.93 -13.74
N TYR A 491 6.36 9.77 -14.36
CA TYR A 491 7.29 9.13 -15.27
C TYR A 491 7.27 9.75 -16.66
N ARG A 492 6.28 10.59 -16.96
CA ARG A 492 6.25 11.35 -18.22
C ARG A 492 7.43 12.32 -18.38
N PHE A 493 7.94 12.84 -17.26
CA PHE A 493 9.04 13.80 -17.25
C PHE A 493 10.40 13.13 -17.28
N PHE A 494 10.45 11.81 -17.10
CA PHE A 494 11.71 11.09 -17.05
C PHE A 494 12.25 11.02 -18.48
N ARG A 495 13.31 11.79 -18.71
CA ARG A 495 14.09 11.75 -19.95
C ARG A 495 15.42 11.08 -19.61
N TRP A 496 15.89 10.26 -20.53
CA TRP A 496 17.27 9.76 -20.53
C TRP A 496 18.09 10.64 -21.45
#